data_AF-A0A7S1BQI1-F1
#
_entry.id   AF-A0A7S1BQI1-F1
#
_cell.length_a   1.000
_cell.length_b   1.000
_cell.length_c   1.000
_cell.angle_alpha   90.00
_cell.angle_beta   90.00
_cell.angle_gamma   90.00
#
_symmetry.space_group_name_H-M   'P 1'
#
loop_
_entity.id
_entity.type
_entity.pdbx_description
1 polymer ?
#
loop_
_entity_poly.entity_id
_entity_poly.type
_entity_poly.pdbx_seq_one_letter_code
_entity_poly.pdbx_strand_id
1 'polypeptide(L)'
;MLHDYCRSRLIPHKAVGKVIVATAEAQRATDLPRIIQRARRNGVHDLQWLSTDDVRILEPEVRCGSIVDGSSRAALFSPSTKIVDSHALMTSLLADAESHGAVAAFRTDVAGLSSRGDGIDLDVEG
;
A
#
# COMPACT_ATOMS: atom_id res chain seq x y z
N MET A 1 11.39 -7.90 -0.08
CA MET A 1 11.91 -6.78 0.73
C MET A 1 11.02 -6.47 1.93
N LEU A 2 9.88 -5.76 1.84
CA LEU A 2 9.04 -5.46 3.01
C LEU A 2 8.47 -6.72 3.70
N HIS A 3 7.94 -7.67 2.92
CA HIS A 3 7.42 -8.92 3.47
C HIS A 3 8.48 -9.73 4.22
N ASP A 4 9.68 -9.81 3.66
CA ASP A 4 10.79 -10.54 4.27
C ASP A 4 11.23 -9.89 5.58
N TYR A 5 11.26 -8.55 5.60
CA TYR A 5 11.53 -7.77 6.81
C TYR A 5 10.47 -8.01 7.88
N CYS A 6 9.18 -7.91 7.55
CA CYS A 6 8.12 -8.16 8.52
C CYS A 6 8.17 -9.60 9.05
N ARG A 7 8.48 -10.58 8.21
CA ARG A 7 8.62 -11.98 8.62
C ARG A 7 9.85 -12.20 9.51
N SER A 8 11.01 -11.64 9.17
CA SER A 8 12.23 -11.83 9.96
C SER A 8 12.19 -11.13 11.31
N ARG A 9 11.48 -10.00 11.40
CA ARG A 9 11.28 -9.22 12.63
C ARG A 9 10.00 -9.56 13.40
N LEU A 10 9.23 -10.56 12.94
CA LEU A 10 7.94 -10.95 13.51
C LEU A 10 6.93 -9.77 13.63
N ILE A 11 7.00 -8.81 12.71
CA ILE A 11 6.07 -7.68 12.65
C ILE A 11 4.71 -8.20 12.16
N PRO A 12 3.60 -7.93 12.88
CA PRO A 12 2.27 -8.36 12.48
C PRO A 12 1.90 -7.84 11.08
N HIS A 13 1.53 -8.75 10.18
CA HIS A 13 1.08 -8.42 8.84
C HIS A 13 0.17 -9.54 8.30
N LYS A 14 -0.75 -9.19 7.40
CA LYS A 14 -1.72 -10.13 6.85
C LYS A 14 -1.99 -9.87 5.37
N ALA A 15 -1.96 -10.93 4.57
CA ALA A 15 -2.39 -10.91 3.17
C ALA A 15 -3.92 -11.02 3.11
N VAL A 16 -4.60 -9.88 3.21
CA VAL A 16 -6.06 -9.80 3.15
C VAL A 16 -6.58 -9.63 1.72
N GLY A 17 -5.70 -9.37 0.76
CA GLY A 17 -6.08 -9.07 -0.61
C GLY A 17 -6.71 -7.69 -0.75
N LYS A 18 -7.14 -7.36 -1.97
CA LYS A 18 -7.88 -6.14 -2.28
C LYS A 18 -8.79 -6.36 -3.47
N VAL A 19 -10.04 -5.91 -3.36
CA VAL A 19 -10.98 -5.83 -4.48
C VAL A 19 -11.00 -4.39 -4.99
N ILE A 20 -10.74 -4.20 -6.29
CA ILE A 20 -10.86 -2.93 -6.99
C ILE A 20 -12.14 -3.00 -7.82
N VAL A 21 -13.18 -2.29 -7.39
CA VAL A 21 -14.51 -2.31 -8.03
C VAL A 21 -14.69 -1.15 -9.00
N ALA A 22 -15.35 -1.41 -10.13
CA ALA A 22 -15.92 -0.37 -10.98
C ALA A 22 -17.37 -0.08 -10.52
N THR A 23 -17.67 1.19 -10.27
CA THR A 23 -19.02 1.66 -9.90
C THR A 23 -19.75 2.27 -11.09
N ALA A 24 -19.07 2.44 -12.22
CA ALA A 24 -19.64 2.89 -13.48
C ALA A 24 -19.05 2.11 -14.67
N GLU A 25 -19.83 2.01 -15.75
CA GLU A 25 -19.46 1.31 -16.98
C GLU A 25 -18.16 1.84 -17.60
N ALA A 26 -17.93 3.15 -17.56
CA ALA A 26 -16.69 3.75 -18.09
C ALA A 26 -15.43 3.28 -17.33
N GLN A 27 -15.52 3.12 -16.01
CA GLN A 27 -14.40 2.63 -15.18
C GLN A 27 -14.12 1.15 -15.47
N ARG A 28 -15.17 0.36 -15.66
CA ARG A 28 -15.06 -1.06 -16.04
C ARG A 28 -14.38 -1.20 -17.41
N ALA A 29 -14.83 -0.46 -18.41
CA ALA A 29 -14.36 -0.56 -19.78
C ALA A 29 -12.94 0.02 -19.98
N THR A 30 -12.58 1.06 -19.22
CA THR A 30 -11.32 1.81 -19.44
C THR A 30 -10.33 1.67 -18.29
N ASP A 31 -10.75 1.91 -17.05
CA ASP A 31 -9.81 2.02 -15.93
C ASP A 31 -9.33 0.67 -15.42
N LEU A 32 -10.19 -0.34 -15.32
CA LEU A 32 -9.76 -1.69 -14.90
C LEU A 32 -8.72 -2.30 -15.86
N PRO A 33 -8.89 -2.26 -17.20
CA PRO A 33 -7.84 -2.70 -18.13
C PRO A 33 -6.54 -1.90 -18.00
N ARG A 34 -6.62 -0.57 -17.80
CA ARG A 34 -5.44 0.28 -17.56
C ARG A 34 -4.72 -0.11 -16.27
N ILE A 35 -5.45 -0.45 -15.22
CA ILE A 35 -4.89 -0.92 -13.95
C ILE A 35 -4.13 -2.23 -14.16
N ILE A 36 -4.69 -3.20 -14.90
CA ILE A 36 -3.99 -4.46 -15.23
C ILE A 36 -2.71 -4.17 -16.01
N GLN A 37 -2.76 -3.31 -17.03
CA GLN A 37 -1.59 -2.97 -17.83
C GLN A 37 -0.49 -2.33 -16.97
N ARG A 38 -0.86 -1.38 -16.09
CA ARG A 38 0.08 -0.74 -15.17
C ARG A 38 0.65 -1.72 -14.16
N ALA A 39 -0.17 -2.61 -13.62
CA ALA A 39 0.27 -3.66 -12.70
C ALA A 39 1.33 -4.55 -13.36
N ARG A 40 1.06 -5.04 -14.57
CA ARG A 40 2.02 -5.87 -15.33
C ARG A 40 3.33 -5.14 -15.60
N ARG A 41 3.28 -3.86 -15.98
CA ARG A 41 4.49 -3.04 -16.18
C ARG A 41 5.29 -2.88 -14.89
N ASN A 42 4.63 -2.86 -13.74
CA ASN A 42 5.25 -2.74 -12.42
C ASN A 42 5.63 -4.11 -11.81
N GLY A 43 5.60 -5.21 -12.58
CA GLY A 43 5.95 -6.55 -12.09
C GLY A 43 4.86 -7.26 -11.28
N VAL A 44 3.63 -6.73 -11.26
CA VAL A 44 2.48 -7.33 -10.59
C VAL A 44 1.63 -8.07 -11.62
N HIS A 45 1.66 -9.40 -11.55
CA HIS A 45 1.07 -10.28 -12.57
C HIS A 45 -0.12 -11.11 -12.08
N ASP A 46 -0.48 -10.97 -10.80
CA ASP A 46 -1.46 -11.80 -10.09
C ASP A 46 -2.85 -11.18 -10.00
N LEU A 47 -3.11 -10.07 -10.71
CA LEU A 47 -4.45 -9.48 -10.76
C LEU A 47 -5.43 -10.41 -11.49
N GLN A 48 -6.58 -10.65 -10.86
CA GLN A 48 -7.63 -11.53 -11.35
C GLN A 48 -8.88 -10.71 -11.65
N TRP A 49 -9.58 -11.01 -12.74
CA TRP A 49 -10.91 -10.46 -12.98
C TRP A 49 -11.92 -11.12 -12.06
N LEU A 50 -12.82 -10.32 -11.50
CA LEU A 50 -13.98 -10.80 -10.75
C LEU A 50 -15.28 -10.36 -11.42
N SER A 51 -16.25 -11.27 -11.43
CA SER A 51 -17.62 -10.91 -11.73
C SER A 51 -18.30 -10.20 -10.55
N THR A 52 -19.43 -9.54 -10.80
CA THR A 52 -20.25 -8.96 -9.72
C THR A 52 -20.68 -10.01 -8.70
N ASP A 53 -20.95 -11.25 -9.12
CA ASP A 53 -21.34 -12.33 -8.20
C ASP A 53 -20.15 -12.83 -7.38
N ASP A 54 -18.94 -12.93 -7.98
CA ASP A 54 -17.72 -13.24 -7.23
C ASP A 54 -17.46 -12.18 -6.14
N VAL A 55 -17.67 -10.90 -6.47
CA VAL A 55 -17.54 -9.81 -5.49
C VAL A 55 -18.56 -9.93 -4.37
N ARG A 56 -19.82 -10.29 -4.67
CA ARG A 56 -20.85 -10.48 -3.62
C ARG A 56 -20.54 -11.66 -2.71
N ILE A 57 -19.94 -12.73 -3.23
CA ILE A 57 -19.52 -13.88 -2.44
C ILE A 57 -18.38 -13.50 -1.49
N LEU A 58 -17.40 -12.73 -1.99
CA LEU A 58 -16.25 -12.30 -1.20
C LEU A 58 -16.59 -11.20 -0.19
N GLU A 59 -17.36 -10.20 -0.63
CA GLU A 59 -17.65 -8.97 0.10
C GLU A 59 -19.15 -8.62 -0.05
N PRO A 60 -20.05 -9.24 0.74
CA PRO A 60 -21.51 -9.15 0.55
C PRO A 60 -22.10 -7.73 0.62
N GLU A 61 -21.42 -6.82 1.31
CA GLU A 61 -21.86 -5.43 1.48
C GLU A 61 -21.41 -4.51 0.34
N VAL A 62 -20.47 -4.97 -0.50
CA VAL A 62 -19.94 -4.18 -1.62
C VAL A 62 -20.92 -4.19 -2.79
N ARG A 63 -20.98 -3.07 -3.51
CA ARG A 63 -21.82 -2.89 -4.70
C ARG A 63 -20.95 -2.50 -5.88
N CYS A 64 -21.12 -3.22 -6.99
CA CYS A 64 -20.56 -2.86 -8.28
C CYS A 64 -21.58 -2.04 -9.09
N GLY A 65 -21.08 -1.24 -10.04
CA GLY A 65 -21.93 -0.51 -10.98
C GLY A 65 -22.77 -1.43 -11.87
N SER A 66 -23.90 -0.93 -12.37
CA SER A 66 -24.71 -1.65 -13.35
C SER A 66 -23.90 -1.83 -14.63
N ILE A 67 -23.83 -3.08 -15.14
CA ILE A 67 -23.09 -3.42 -16.34
C ILE A 67 -24.07 -3.51 -17.51
N VAL A 68 -23.79 -2.79 -18.60
CA VAL A 68 -24.75 -2.57 -19.69
C VAL A 68 -24.43 -3.40 -20.93
N ASP A 69 -23.19 -3.90 -21.06
CA ASP A 69 -22.68 -4.60 -22.24
C ASP A 69 -22.79 -6.14 -22.15
N GLY A 70 -23.45 -6.67 -21.12
CA GLY A 70 -23.55 -8.10 -20.86
C GLY A 70 -22.27 -8.75 -20.29
N SER A 71 -21.21 -7.97 -20.04
CA SER A 71 -20.05 -8.44 -19.29
C SER A 71 -20.42 -8.65 -17.83
N SER A 72 -20.04 -9.78 -17.22
CA SER A 72 -20.23 -9.97 -15.77
C SER A 72 -19.10 -9.35 -14.95
N ARG A 73 -17.99 -8.97 -15.58
CA ARG A 73 -16.74 -8.53 -14.93
C ARG A 73 -16.81 -7.05 -14.54
N ALA A 74 -16.90 -6.77 -13.24
CA ALA A 74 -16.93 -5.41 -12.70
C ALA A 74 -15.80 -5.10 -11.71
N ALA A 75 -14.91 -6.04 -11.44
CA ALA A 75 -13.84 -5.81 -10.47
C ALA A 75 -12.54 -6.55 -10.80
N LEU A 76 -11.49 -6.16 -10.09
CA LEU A 76 -10.21 -6.86 -10.05
C LEU A 76 -9.89 -7.29 -8.62
N PHE A 77 -9.43 -8.51 -8.43
CA PHE A 77 -8.86 -8.98 -7.19
C PHE A 77 -7.33 -8.96 -7.25
N SER A 78 -6.71 -8.39 -6.23
CA SER A 78 -5.27 -8.39 -5.99
C SER A 78 -4.97 -9.25 -4.76
N PRO A 79 -4.58 -10.53 -4.92
CA PRO A 79 -4.36 -11.44 -3.80
C PRO A 79 -3.10 -11.08 -3.00
N SER A 80 -2.09 -10.48 -3.63
CA SER A 80 -0.85 -10.08 -2.97
C SER A 80 -0.96 -8.82 -2.09
N THR A 81 -2.09 -8.10 -2.11
CA THR A 81 -2.25 -6.91 -1.26
C THR A 81 -2.29 -7.32 0.23
N LYS A 82 -1.52 -6.62 1.06
CA LYS A 82 -1.39 -6.90 2.50
C LYS A 82 -1.61 -5.65 3.33
N ILE A 83 -1.97 -5.88 4.59
CA ILE A 83 -1.91 -4.88 5.67
C ILE A 83 -0.74 -5.23 6.60
N VAL A 84 -0.19 -4.22 7.26
CA VAL A 84 0.90 -4.35 8.23
C VAL A 84 0.60 -3.45 9.42
N ASP A 85 0.99 -3.89 10.62
CA ASP A 85 1.02 -3.02 11.80
C ASP A 85 2.10 -1.96 11.60
N SER A 86 1.67 -0.74 11.26
CA SER A 86 2.57 0.36 10.96
C SER A 86 3.37 0.80 12.20
N HIS A 87 2.79 0.70 13.40
CA HIS A 87 3.48 1.10 14.62
C HIS A 87 4.61 0.13 14.92
N ALA A 88 4.33 -1.17 14.92
CA ALA A 88 5.35 -2.20 15.12
C ALA A 88 6.46 -2.14 14.05
N LEU A 89 6.09 -1.85 12.79
CA LEU A 89 7.06 -1.64 11.71
C LEU A 89 7.97 -0.44 12.00
N MET A 90 7.42 0.72 12.35
CA MET A 90 8.21 1.92 12.64
C MET A 90 9.12 1.73 13.86
N THR A 91 8.62 1.09 14.92
CA THR A 91 9.43 0.76 16.11
C THR A 91 10.60 -0.17 15.76
N SER A 92 10.37 -1.19 14.93
CA SER A 92 11.44 -2.10 14.48
C SER A 92 12.48 -1.36 13.62
N LEU A 93 12.05 -0.45 12.75
CA LEU A 93 12.96 0.34 11.93
C LEU A 93 13.80 1.32 12.76
N LEU A 94 13.19 1.93 13.79
CA LEU A 94 13.91 2.76 14.76
C LEU A 94 14.97 1.96 15.50
N ALA A 95 14.60 0.79 16.05
CA ALA A 95 15.55 -0.09 16.73
C ALA A 95 16.72 -0.51 15.81
N ASP A 96 16.42 -0.81 14.54
CA ASP A 96 17.44 -1.11 13.55
C ASP A 96 18.36 0.11 13.33
N ALA A 97 17.81 1.31 13.15
CA ALA A 97 18.62 2.52 12.98
C ALA A 97 19.53 2.78 14.20
N GLU A 98 18.99 2.71 15.41
CA GLU A 98 19.72 2.91 16.67
C GLU A 98 20.83 1.86 16.86
N SER A 99 20.56 0.59 16.49
CA SER A 99 21.58 -0.46 16.52
C SER A 99 22.75 -0.22 15.56
N HIS A 100 22.55 0.62 14.53
CA HIS A 100 23.58 1.07 13.60
C HIS A 100 24.12 2.48 13.91
N GLY A 101 23.86 2.99 15.12
CA GLY A 101 24.44 4.25 15.62
C GLY A 101 23.65 5.51 15.28
N ALA A 102 22.45 5.40 14.72
CA ALA A 102 21.56 6.56 14.59
C ALA A 102 21.03 6.98 15.96
N VAL A 103 20.69 8.27 16.11
CA VAL A 103 20.03 8.81 17.29
C VAL A 103 18.73 9.47 16.85
N ALA A 104 17.63 9.10 17.50
CA ALA A 104 16.35 9.78 17.31
C ALA A 104 16.15 10.84 18.40
N ALA A 105 16.13 12.12 17.99
CA ALA A 105 15.77 13.23 18.86
C ALA A 105 14.26 13.49 18.76
N PHE A 106 13.50 13.01 19.75
CA PHE A 106 12.06 13.22 19.81
C PHE A 106 11.71 14.50 20.56
N ARG A 107 10.57 15.11 20.20
CA ARG A 107 10.13 16.41 20.77
C ARG A 107 11.20 17.50 20.60
N THR A 108 11.89 17.47 19.47
CA THR A 108 12.92 18.42 19.10
C THR A 108 12.50 19.05 17.78
N ASP A 109 12.01 20.28 17.86
CA ASP A 109 11.53 21.02 16.72
C ASP A 109 12.73 21.68 16.03
N VAL A 110 12.82 21.54 14.71
CA VAL A 110 13.86 22.22 13.92
C VAL A 110 13.41 23.66 13.67
N ALA A 111 14.04 24.62 14.35
CA ALA A 111 13.71 26.04 14.26
C ALA A 111 14.45 26.76 13.13
N GLY A 112 15.59 26.20 12.70
CA GLY A 112 16.40 26.79 11.63
C GLY A 112 17.41 25.81 11.05
N LEU A 113 17.94 26.18 9.89
CA LEU A 113 19.04 25.47 9.25
C LEU A 113 19.98 26.46 8.56
N SER A 114 21.27 26.18 8.60
CA SER A 114 22.29 26.97 7.87
C SER A 114 23.34 26.05 7.24
N SER A 115 23.74 26.37 6.01
CA SER A 115 24.84 25.66 5.35
C SER A 115 26.18 26.08 5.96
N ARG A 116 27.03 25.11 6.30
CA ARG A 116 28.37 25.38 6.81
C ARG A 116 29.39 24.42 6.18
N GLY A 117 30.23 24.96 5.30
CA GLY A 117 31.14 24.14 4.49
C GLY A 117 30.36 23.10 3.68
N ASP A 118 30.67 21.82 3.87
CA ASP A 118 30.01 20.69 3.21
C ASP A 118 28.85 20.10 4.04
N GLY A 119 28.45 20.76 5.14
CA GLY A 119 27.42 20.30 6.07
C GLY A 119 26.25 21.27 6.27
N ILE A 120 25.30 20.86 7.10
CA ILE A 120 24.15 21.65 7.54
C ILE A 120 24.17 21.69 9.06
N ASP A 121 24.23 22.89 9.64
CA ASP A 121 24.00 23.12 11.06
C ASP A 121 22.48 23.33 11.27
N LEU A 122 21.89 22.58 12.21
CA LEU A 122 20.48 22.68 12.57
C LEU A 122 20.34 23.44 13.88
N ASP A 123 19.46 24.43 13.89
CA ASP A 123 18.97 25.06 15.11
C ASP A 123 17.72 24.31 15.57
N VAL A 124 17.71 23.89 16.83
CA VAL A 124 16.69 23.02 17.38
C VAL A 124 16.19 23.52 18.73
N GLU A 125 14.88 23.41 18.93
CA GLU A 125 14.18 23.80 20.15
C GLU A 125 13.52 22.56 20.76
N GLY A 126 13.55 22.41 22.10
CA GLY A 126 13.01 21.25 22.80
C GLY A 126 13.12 21.32 24.31
#